data_AF-A0A356NU21-F1
#
_entry.id   AF-A0A356NU21-F1
#
_cell.length_a   1.000
_cell.length_b   1.000
_cell.length_c   1.000
_cell.angle_alpha   90.00
_cell.angle_beta   90.00
_cell.angle_gamma   90.00
#
_symmetry.space_group_name_H-M   'P 1'
#
loop_
_entity.id
_entity.type
_entity.pdbx_description
1 polymer ?
#
loop_
_entity_poly.entity_id
_entity_poly.type
_entity_poly.pdbx_seq_one_letter_code
_entity_poly.pdbx_strand_id
1 'polypeptide(L)'
;MKISTLPMKSSFSIKSPAPRKVPGLVCSKFADRQATLPLISPHRMMISFSSCALPSDRRDVMTIINEKSNRMPGVSHDVDASLITINGEAYPEDVTAAFDPIIESLSGILGQPDSPPTEIRFELQYFNSGSSRKILEIIRLIASAPVGHRIAWVADPEDDEMIDHGNRFARAVPDLEFTVIEEEM
;
A
#
# COMPACT_ATOMS: atom_id res chain seq x y z
N MET A 1 -41.63 -40.87 -15.84
CA MET A 1 -41.12 -39.54 -15.43
C MET A 1 -40.67 -38.82 -16.69
N LYS A 2 -41.29 -37.67 -17.02
CA LYS A 2 -41.06 -36.93 -18.27
C LYS A 2 -39.75 -36.15 -18.18
N ILE A 3 -38.87 -36.37 -19.14
CA ILE A 3 -37.65 -35.58 -19.38
C ILE A 3 -38.07 -34.37 -20.21
N SER A 4 -37.98 -33.17 -19.65
CA SER A 4 -38.27 -31.90 -20.35
C SER A 4 -36.97 -31.14 -20.61
N THR A 5 -36.51 -31.22 -21.85
CA THR A 5 -35.44 -30.42 -22.43
C THR A 5 -36.02 -29.07 -22.87
N LEU A 6 -35.41 -27.95 -22.46
CA LEU A 6 -35.65 -26.63 -23.05
C LEU A 6 -34.31 -25.91 -23.35
N PRO A 7 -34.25 -25.05 -24.38
CA PRO A 7 -33.03 -24.79 -25.14
C PRO A 7 -32.21 -23.58 -24.67
N MET A 8 -30.90 -23.65 -24.93
CA MET A 8 -29.97 -22.51 -24.99
C MET A 8 -30.36 -21.55 -26.12
N LYS A 9 -30.25 -20.24 -25.86
CA LYS A 9 -29.80 -19.18 -26.79
C LYS A 9 -29.83 -17.82 -26.09
N SER A 10 -28.68 -17.19 -25.89
CA SER A 10 -28.49 -15.79 -26.29
C SER A 10 -27.01 -15.49 -26.50
N SER A 11 -26.71 -15.00 -27.69
CA SER A 11 -25.40 -14.55 -28.13
C SER A 11 -25.37 -13.04 -27.91
N PHE A 12 -24.43 -12.53 -27.13
CA PHE A 12 -24.15 -11.09 -27.06
C PHE A 12 -22.72 -10.84 -27.57
N SER A 13 -22.64 -10.22 -28.75
CA SER A 13 -21.40 -9.80 -29.38
C SER A 13 -21.20 -8.28 -29.17
N ILE A 14 -20.20 -7.98 -28.34
CA ILE A 14 -19.15 -6.94 -28.42
C ILE A 14 -19.51 -5.59 -29.07
N LYS A 15 -19.28 -4.51 -28.30
CA LYS A 15 -18.68 -3.26 -28.82
C LYS A 15 -17.67 -2.70 -27.81
N SER A 16 -16.38 -2.85 -28.12
CA SER A 16 -15.29 -2.11 -27.48
C SER A 16 -15.28 -0.66 -27.96
N PRO A 17 -15.11 0.36 -27.10
CA PRO A 17 -14.91 1.73 -27.54
C PRO A 17 -13.47 1.99 -27.98
N ALA A 18 -13.32 2.75 -29.07
CA ALA A 18 -12.08 3.15 -29.72
C ALA A 18 -11.23 4.15 -28.89
N PRO A 19 -9.90 4.22 -29.12
CA PRO A 19 -9.02 5.14 -28.41
C PRO A 19 -9.24 6.61 -28.82
N ARG A 20 -9.30 7.51 -27.83
CA ARG A 20 -9.35 8.96 -28.04
C ARG A 20 -7.98 9.51 -28.46
N LYS A 21 -7.94 10.21 -29.60
CA LYS A 21 -6.79 10.98 -30.07
C LYS A 21 -6.58 12.24 -29.22
N VAL A 22 -5.34 12.45 -28.79
CA VAL A 22 -4.85 13.69 -28.18
C VAL A 22 -4.57 14.72 -29.29
N PRO A 23 -5.07 15.97 -29.21
CA PRO A 23 -4.66 17.03 -30.11
C PRO A 23 -3.31 17.62 -29.67
N GLY A 24 -2.48 17.91 -30.67
CA GLY A 24 -1.04 18.15 -30.53
C GLY A 24 -0.65 19.51 -29.97
N LEU A 25 0.48 19.51 -29.27
CA LEU A 25 1.25 20.70 -28.95
C LEU A 25 1.93 21.22 -30.22
N VAL A 26 1.58 22.43 -30.61
CA VAL A 26 2.25 23.21 -31.65
C VAL A 26 3.55 23.75 -31.06
N CYS A 27 4.69 23.23 -31.50
CA CYS A 27 6.00 23.81 -31.17
C CYS A 27 6.33 24.90 -32.20
N SER A 28 6.48 26.13 -31.71
CA SER A 28 6.79 27.32 -32.48
C SER A 28 8.22 27.27 -33.02
N LYS A 29 8.35 27.74 -34.27
CA LYS A 29 9.62 28.04 -34.93
C LYS A 29 10.43 29.02 -34.08
N PHE A 30 11.69 28.67 -33.78
CA PHE A 30 12.71 29.66 -33.44
C PHE A 30 13.80 29.62 -34.49
N ALA A 31 13.99 30.80 -35.09
CA ALA A 31 14.91 31.07 -36.18
C ALA A 31 16.35 31.22 -35.67
N ASP A 32 17.26 30.77 -36.53
CA ASP A 32 18.66 31.15 -36.68
C ASP A 32 19.04 32.51 -36.07
N ARG A 33 20.05 32.50 -35.20
CA ARG A 33 21.08 33.54 -35.18
C ARG A 33 22.45 32.94 -34.85
N GLN A 34 23.33 33.11 -35.83
CA GLN A 34 24.76 32.88 -35.76
C GLN A 34 25.38 33.69 -34.60
N ALA A 35 26.29 33.07 -33.85
CA ALA A 35 27.22 33.79 -32.98
C ALA A 35 28.60 33.14 -33.05
N THR A 36 29.50 33.93 -33.62
CA THR A 36 30.94 33.79 -33.83
C THR A 36 31.70 33.32 -32.58
N LEU A 37 32.60 32.35 -32.76
CA LEU A 37 33.64 31.95 -31.80
C LEU A 37 34.68 33.06 -31.61
N PRO A 38 35.27 33.19 -30.41
CA PRO A 38 36.71 33.41 -30.34
C PRO A 38 37.42 32.38 -29.48
N LEU A 39 38.57 31.91 -29.98
CA LEU A 39 39.61 31.20 -29.25
C LEU A 39 40.19 32.11 -28.15
N ILE A 40 40.12 31.70 -26.88
CA ILE A 40 41.05 32.14 -25.82
C ILE A 40 41.39 30.96 -24.88
N SER A 41 42.68 30.88 -24.55
CA SER A 41 43.49 29.88 -23.85
C SER A 41 42.99 29.39 -22.46
N PRO A 42 43.45 28.22 -21.95
CA PRO A 42 42.92 27.61 -20.74
C PRO A 42 43.71 28.00 -19.50
N HIS A 43 43.10 28.74 -18.57
CA HIS A 43 43.57 28.75 -17.18
C HIS A 43 42.41 28.74 -16.17
N ARG A 44 42.23 27.56 -15.59
CA ARG A 44 41.94 27.30 -14.18
C ARG A 44 40.74 28.05 -13.60
N MET A 45 39.55 27.66 -14.03
CA MET A 45 38.33 27.90 -13.27
C MET A 45 38.30 26.89 -12.11
N MET A 46 38.64 27.33 -10.90
CA MET A 46 38.39 26.55 -9.69
C MET A 46 36.88 26.49 -9.50
N ILE A 47 36.28 25.36 -9.87
CA ILE A 47 34.92 25.01 -9.46
C ILE A 47 35.03 24.74 -7.96
N SER A 48 34.59 25.70 -7.14
CA SER A 48 34.30 25.45 -5.75
C SER A 48 33.13 24.47 -5.72
N PHE A 49 33.43 23.19 -5.53
CA PHE A 49 32.43 22.22 -5.12
C PHE A 49 32.01 22.61 -3.72
N SER A 50 30.94 23.39 -3.62
CA SER A 50 30.19 23.50 -2.37
C SER A 50 29.78 22.08 -2.04
N SER A 51 30.51 21.49 -1.09
CA SER A 51 30.24 20.18 -0.53
C SER A 51 28.81 20.21 0.00
N CYS A 52 27.86 19.67 -0.77
CA CYS A 52 26.56 19.29 -0.24
C CYS A 52 26.83 18.27 0.85
N ALA A 53 26.92 18.75 2.09
CA ALA A 53 26.81 17.91 3.26
C ALA A 53 25.46 17.21 3.17
N LEU A 54 25.50 15.89 2.97
CA LEU A 54 24.32 15.05 3.14
C LEU A 54 23.80 15.30 4.56
N PRO A 55 22.50 15.60 4.74
CA PRO A 55 21.94 15.67 6.08
C PRO A 55 22.01 14.27 6.69
N SER A 56 23.02 14.05 7.54
CA SER A 56 23.26 12.82 8.29
C SER A 56 22.39 12.73 9.55
N ASP A 57 21.16 13.23 9.49
CA ASP A 57 20.19 13.15 10.58
C ASP A 57 18.83 12.72 10.02
N ARG A 58 18.79 11.54 9.37
CA ARG A 58 17.53 10.81 9.25
C ARG A 58 17.35 10.08 10.56
N ARG A 59 16.59 10.68 11.48
CA ARG A 59 16.05 9.93 12.60
C ARG A 59 15.08 8.94 12.00
N ASP A 60 15.34 7.64 12.14
CA ASP A 60 14.37 6.59 11.89
C ASP A 60 13.11 6.92 12.70
N VAL A 61 12.13 7.59 12.08
CA VAL A 61 10.91 8.04 12.76
C VAL A 61 9.90 6.90 12.80
N MET A 62 10.27 5.83 13.49
CA MET A 62 9.36 4.76 13.86
C MET A 62 8.40 5.27 14.94
N THR A 63 7.12 5.40 14.60
CA THR A 63 6.07 5.83 15.53
C THR A 63 5.30 4.60 16.02
N ILE A 64 5.17 4.45 17.34
CA ILE A 64 4.34 3.39 17.93
C ILE A 64 2.89 3.89 18.02
N ILE A 65 1.98 3.18 17.36
CA ILE A 65 0.52 3.43 17.38
C ILE A 65 -0.12 2.63 18.51
N ASN A 66 0.33 1.39 18.73
CA ASN A 66 -0.11 0.56 19.85
C ASN A 66 1.05 -0.30 20.36
N GLU A 67 1.23 -0.33 21.68
CA GLU A 67 2.22 -1.18 22.33
C GLU A 67 1.76 -2.64 22.27
N LYS A 68 2.68 -3.54 21.88
CA LYS A 68 2.42 -4.97 21.85
C LYS A 68 2.20 -5.49 23.27
N SER A 69 1.16 -6.31 23.45
CA SER A 69 0.91 -7.02 24.71
C SER A 69 0.71 -8.50 24.45
N ASN A 70 0.41 -9.28 25.49
CA ASN A 70 0.06 -10.68 25.32
C ASN A 70 -1.28 -10.89 24.60
N ARG A 71 -2.21 -9.93 24.58
CA ARG A 71 -3.55 -10.10 23.97
C ARG A 71 -3.88 -9.11 22.87
N MET A 72 -2.99 -8.16 22.61
CA MET A 72 -3.16 -7.12 21.59
C MET A 72 -1.89 -6.99 20.75
N PRO A 73 -2.05 -6.82 19.41
CA PRO A 73 -0.92 -6.72 18.51
C PRO A 73 -0.20 -5.38 18.72
N GLY A 74 1.11 -5.38 18.54
CA GLY A 74 1.87 -4.14 18.36
C GLY A 74 1.50 -3.50 17.04
N VAL A 75 1.44 -2.18 17.00
CA VAL A 75 1.25 -1.43 15.75
C VAL A 75 2.30 -0.34 15.68
N SER A 76 3.12 -0.36 14.65
CA SER A 76 4.17 0.63 14.41
C SER A 76 4.12 1.16 12.98
N HIS A 77 4.53 2.41 12.80
CA HIS A 77 4.58 3.09 11.52
C HIS A 77 5.97 3.66 11.28
N ASP A 78 6.65 3.12 10.28
CA ASP A 78 7.90 3.62 9.74
C ASP A 78 7.60 4.47 8.52
N VAL A 79 7.65 5.79 8.71
CA VAL A 79 7.35 6.76 7.64
C VAL A 79 8.41 6.71 6.54
N ASP A 80 9.67 6.50 6.91
CA ASP A 80 10.80 6.49 5.97
C ASP A 80 10.78 5.23 5.10
N ALA A 81 10.42 4.09 5.69
CA ALA A 81 10.24 2.83 4.97
C ALA A 81 8.87 2.72 4.27
N SER A 82 7.94 3.64 4.53
CA SER A 82 6.53 3.54 4.10
C SER A 82 5.92 2.19 4.48
N LEU A 83 6.12 1.80 5.75
CA LEU A 83 5.72 0.51 6.29
C LEU A 83 4.93 0.68 7.58
N ILE A 84 3.77 0.03 7.67
CA ILE A 84 3.06 -0.18 8.93
C ILE A 84 3.12 -1.66 9.26
N THR A 85 3.54 -1.99 10.48
CA THR A 85 3.58 -3.38 10.95
C THR A 85 2.55 -3.58 12.05
N ILE A 86 1.74 -4.63 11.91
CA ILE A 86 0.75 -5.08 12.90
C ILE A 86 1.14 -6.49 13.32
N ASN A 87 1.72 -6.68 14.50
CA ASN A 87 2.33 -7.97 14.87
C ASN A 87 1.95 -8.51 16.25
N GLY A 88 1.87 -9.83 16.40
CA GLY A 88 1.57 -10.52 17.65
C GLY A 88 0.21 -11.23 17.66
N GLU A 89 -0.52 -11.13 18.77
CA GLU A 89 -1.78 -11.84 18.96
C GLU A 89 -2.93 -10.85 19.22
N ALA A 90 -4.15 -11.18 18.81
CA ALA A 90 -5.33 -10.33 18.98
C ALA A 90 -6.54 -11.08 19.56
N TYR A 91 -6.64 -11.10 20.89
CA TYR A 91 -7.75 -11.75 21.62
C TYR A 91 -8.04 -11.02 22.95
N PRO A 92 -8.32 -9.70 22.88
CA PRO A 92 -8.69 -8.92 24.05
C PRO A 92 -10.04 -9.37 24.61
N GLU A 93 -10.29 -9.01 25.88
CA GLU A 93 -11.60 -9.21 26.51
C GLU A 93 -12.68 -8.31 25.91
N ASP A 94 -12.35 -7.02 25.72
CA ASP A 94 -13.19 -6.04 25.03
C ASP A 94 -12.56 -5.69 23.67
N VAL A 95 -13.06 -6.36 22.62
CA VAL A 95 -12.57 -6.21 21.24
C VAL A 95 -12.80 -4.80 20.71
N THR A 96 -13.92 -4.17 21.06
CA THR A 96 -14.25 -2.83 20.54
C THR A 96 -13.33 -1.80 21.18
N ALA A 97 -13.28 -1.75 22.51
CA ALA A 97 -12.45 -0.81 23.24
C ALA A 97 -10.97 -0.92 22.88
N ALA A 98 -10.49 -2.13 22.56
CA ALA A 98 -9.10 -2.36 22.23
C ALA A 98 -8.72 -1.95 20.78
N PHE A 99 -9.61 -2.15 19.80
CA PHE A 99 -9.30 -1.87 18.39
C PHE A 99 -9.67 -0.46 17.93
N ASP A 100 -10.67 0.18 18.54
CA ASP A 100 -11.11 1.52 18.15
C ASP A 100 -9.96 2.56 18.12
N PRO A 101 -9.06 2.67 19.12
CA PRO A 101 -7.95 3.64 19.05
C PRO A 101 -6.93 3.32 17.94
N ILE A 102 -6.74 2.03 17.62
CA ILE A 102 -5.88 1.60 16.51
C ILE A 102 -6.49 2.02 15.17
N ILE A 103 -7.78 1.74 14.98
CA ILE A 103 -8.52 2.07 13.76
C ILE A 103 -8.56 3.58 13.54
N GLU A 104 -8.82 4.37 14.60
CA GLU A 104 -8.80 5.83 14.54
C GLU A 104 -7.43 6.36 14.07
N SER A 105 -6.35 5.84 14.66
CA SER A 105 -4.98 6.24 14.31
C SER A 105 -4.64 5.87 12.86
N LEU A 106 -4.96 4.65 12.43
CA LEU A 106 -4.74 4.21 11.04
C LEU A 106 -5.58 5.02 10.04
N SER A 107 -6.82 5.36 10.39
CA SER A 107 -7.67 6.23 9.58
C SER A 107 -7.04 7.61 9.38
N GLY A 108 -6.44 8.17 10.42
CA GLY A 108 -5.78 9.49 10.36
C GLY A 108 -4.54 9.49 9.46
N ILE A 109 -3.81 8.38 9.43
CA ILE A 109 -2.57 8.21 8.66
C ILE A 109 -2.86 7.87 7.19
N LEU A 110 -3.70 6.86 6.96
CA LEU A 110 -3.95 6.31 5.62
C LEU A 110 -5.03 7.07 4.85
N GLY A 111 -5.87 7.85 5.55
CA GLY A 111 -6.94 8.63 4.95
C GLY A 111 -6.49 9.93 4.28
N GLN A 112 -5.21 10.34 4.41
CA GLN A 112 -4.73 11.58 3.81
C GLN A 112 -4.42 11.39 2.32
N PRO A 113 -4.93 12.26 1.42
CA PRO A 113 -4.64 12.19 -0.01
C PRO A 113 -3.15 12.31 -0.37
N ASP A 114 -2.38 12.99 0.47
CA ASP A 114 -0.95 13.25 0.26
C ASP A 114 -0.04 12.23 0.95
N SER A 115 -0.61 11.19 1.59
CA SER A 115 0.19 10.12 2.19
C SER A 115 0.94 9.32 1.12
N PRO A 116 2.20 8.92 1.36
CA PRO A 116 2.89 8.02 0.46
C PRO A 116 2.14 6.67 0.40
N PRO A 117 2.20 5.94 -0.72
CA PRO A 117 1.81 4.54 -0.76
C PRO A 117 2.61 3.76 0.30
N THR A 118 1.87 3.11 1.19
CA THR A 118 2.40 2.41 2.36
C THR A 118 2.04 0.94 2.26
N GLU A 119 3.00 0.08 2.61
CA GLU A 119 2.74 -1.34 2.83
C GLU A 119 2.27 -1.57 4.26
N ILE A 120 1.18 -2.30 4.45
CA ILE A 120 0.70 -2.73 5.75
C ILE A 120 0.99 -4.22 5.88
N ARG A 121 1.93 -4.57 6.76
CA ARG A 121 2.34 -5.94 7.05
C ARG A 121 1.59 -6.46 8.28
N PHE A 122 0.81 -7.52 8.10
CA PHE A 122 0.14 -8.24 9.17
C PHE A 122 0.96 -9.48 9.52
N GLU A 123 1.46 -9.52 10.75
CA GLU A 123 2.27 -10.60 11.33
C GLU A 123 1.56 -11.15 12.57
N LEU A 124 0.39 -11.74 12.36
CA LEU A 124 -0.46 -12.22 13.45
C LEU A 124 -0.23 -13.71 13.68
N GLN A 125 -0.02 -14.09 14.94
CA GLN A 125 0.16 -15.49 15.36
C GLN A 125 -1.17 -16.12 15.77
N TYR A 126 -2.10 -15.31 16.29
CA TYR A 126 -3.42 -15.77 16.68
C TYR A 126 -4.39 -14.60 16.77
N PHE A 127 -5.65 -14.83 16.41
CA PHE A 127 -6.73 -13.90 16.73
C PHE A 127 -8.06 -14.63 16.92
N ASN A 128 -8.90 -14.12 17.82
CA ASN A 128 -10.23 -14.69 18.01
C ASN A 128 -11.23 -14.17 16.94
N SER A 129 -12.43 -14.76 16.90
CA SER A 129 -13.46 -14.37 15.93
C SER A 129 -13.95 -12.93 16.06
N GLY A 130 -13.84 -12.33 17.26
CA GLY A 130 -14.15 -10.92 17.49
C GLY A 130 -13.13 -10.02 16.79
N SER A 131 -11.85 -10.25 17.06
CA SER A 131 -10.72 -9.55 16.43
C SER A 131 -10.70 -9.72 14.91
N SER A 132 -11.06 -10.90 14.38
CA SER A 132 -11.19 -11.12 12.93
C SER A 132 -12.11 -10.10 12.24
N ARG A 133 -13.19 -9.66 12.91
CA ARG A 133 -14.08 -8.63 12.36
C ARG A 133 -13.42 -7.25 12.34
N LYS A 134 -12.68 -6.90 13.38
CA LYS A 134 -11.94 -5.64 13.48
C LYS A 134 -10.74 -5.59 12.52
N ILE A 135 -10.06 -6.72 12.31
CA ILE A 135 -9.01 -6.85 11.27
C ILE A 135 -9.61 -6.62 9.88
N LEU A 136 -10.75 -7.24 9.56
CA LEU A 136 -11.45 -6.97 8.29
C LEU A 136 -11.87 -5.49 8.15
N GLU A 137 -12.27 -4.85 9.25
CA GLU A 137 -12.57 -3.41 9.28
C GLU A 137 -11.34 -2.57 8.90
N ILE A 138 -10.17 -2.87 9.50
CA ILE A 138 -8.90 -2.23 9.13
C ILE A 138 -8.56 -2.47 7.65
N ILE A 139 -8.68 -3.70 7.16
CA ILE A 139 -8.39 -4.05 5.76
C ILE A 139 -9.29 -3.28 4.79
N ARG A 140 -10.57 -3.11 5.13
CA ARG A 140 -11.52 -2.31 4.32
C ARG A 140 -11.20 -0.82 4.39
N LEU A 141 -10.76 -0.32 5.53
CA LEU A 141 -10.29 1.06 5.68
C LEU A 141 -9.12 1.30 4.71
N ILE A 142 -8.13 0.40 4.69
CA ILE A 142 -6.99 0.45 3.75
C ILE A 142 -7.48 0.43 2.30
N ALA A 143 -8.40 -0.47 1.94
CA ALA A 143 -8.95 -0.56 0.58
C ALA A 143 -9.74 0.68 0.13
N SER A 144 -10.33 1.41 1.08
CA SER A 144 -11.11 2.63 0.81
C SER A 144 -10.30 3.91 0.80
N ALA A 145 -9.01 3.84 1.13
CA ALA A 145 -8.12 4.98 1.19
C ALA A 145 -7.95 5.63 -0.20
N PRO A 146 -7.70 6.95 -0.26
CA PRO A 146 -7.49 7.66 -1.54
C PRO A 146 -6.18 7.26 -2.23
N VAL A 147 -5.23 6.69 -1.48
CA VAL A 147 -3.91 6.26 -1.95
C VAL A 147 -3.91 4.74 -2.10
N GLY A 148 -3.25 4.24 -3.16
CA GLY A 148 -3.08 2.81 -3.40
C GLY A 148 -2.08 2.18 -2.44
N HIS A 149 -2.49 1.93 -1.20
CA HIS A 149 -1.75 1.12 -0.23
C HIS A 149 -1.76 -0.36 -0.66
N ARG A 150 -0.87 -1.16 -0.06
CA ARG A 150 -0.83 -2.60 -0.28
C ARG A 150 -0.73 -3.35 1.05
N ILE A 151 -1.20 -4.59 1.05
CA ILE A 151 -1.18 -5.47 2.21
C ILE A 151 -0.25 -6.66 1.97
N ALA A 152 0.60 -6.92 2.95
CA ALA A 152 1.35 -8.14 3.09
C ALA A 152 0.79 -8.91 4.32
N TRP A 153 0.17 -10.06 4.08
CA TRP A 153 -0.31 -10.95 5.14
C TRP A 153 0.70 -12.07 5.34
N VAL A 154 1.43 -12.03 6.44
CA VAL A 154 2.48 -12.98 6.77
C VAL A 154 1.89 -14.06 7.66
N ALA A 155 2.07 -15.31 7.24
CA ALA A 155 1.62 -16.48 7.97
C ALA A 155 2.75 -17.51 8.01
N ASP A 156 2.81 -18.27 9.10
CA ASP A 156 3.69 -19.43 9.18
C ASP A 156 3.26 -20.48 8.14
N PRO A 157 4.18 -21.06 7.35
CA PRO A 157 3.86 -22.09 6.35
C PRO A 157 3.22 -23.36 6.94
N GLU A 158 3.37 -23.60 8.25
CA GLU A 158 2.74 -24.72 8.96
C GLU A 158 1.35 -24.36 9.52
N ASP A 159 0.91 -23.10 9.43
CA ASP A 159 -0.41 -22.62 9.90
C ASP A 159 -1.40 -22.41 8.74
N ASP A 160 -1.99 -23.51 8.30
CA ASP A 160 -3.03 -23.52 7.25
C ASP A 160 -4.24 -22.60 7.57
N GLU A 161 -4.59 -22.43 8.85
CA GLU A 161 -5.72 -21.59 9.26
C GLU A 161 -5.40 -20.10 9.07
N MET A 162 -4.19 -19.68 9.46
CA MET A 162 -3.71 -18.32 9.24
C MET A 162 -3.58 -17.98 7.75
N ILE A 163 -3.15 -18.95 6.93
CA ILE A 163 -3.08 -18.81 5.47
C ILE A 163 -4.48 -18.68 4.86
N ASP A 164 -5.47 -19.52 5.26
CA ASP A 164 -6.84 -19.38 4.74
C ASP A 164 -7.47 -18.06 5.18
N HIS A 165 -7.19 -17.58 6.40
CA HIS A 165 -7.62 -16.26 6.83
C HIS A 165 -7.10 -15.14 5.93
N GLY A 166 -5.80 -15.13 5.63
CA GLY A 166 -5.21 -14.18 4.69
C GLY A 166 -5.89 -14.23 3.32
N ASN A 167 -6.04 -15.43 2.77
CA ASN A 167 -6.72 -15.65 1.48
C ASN A 167 -8.19 -15.20 1.50
N ARG A 168 -8.91 -15.44 2.60
CA ARG A 168 -10.30 -15.01 2.78
C ARG A 168 -10.40 -13.49 2.86
N PHE A 169 -9.46 -12.83 3.53
CA PHE A 169 -9.41 -11.37 3.57
C PHE A 169 -9.08 -10.78 2.20
N ALA A 170 -8.10 -11.33 1.47
CA ALA A 170 -7.78 -10.90 0.11
C ALA A 170 -9.01 -10.97 -0.82
N ARG A 171 -9.78 -12.07 -0.76
CA ARG A 171 -11.04 -12.23 -1.51
C ARG A 171 -12.11 -11.19 -1.15
N ALA A 172 -12.06 -10.60 0.05
CA ALA A 172 -13.01 -9.60 0.49
C ALA A 172 -12.72 -8.19 -0.06
N VAL A 173 -11.51 -7.95 -0.57
CA VAL A 173 -11.05 -6.66 -1.12
C VAL A 173 -10.31 -6.86 -2.46
N PRO A 174 -11.01 -7.30 -3.53
CA PRO A 174 -10.38 -7.72 -4.79
C PRO A 174 -9.66 -6.60 -5.56
N ASP A 175 -9.97 -5.34 -5.25
CA ASP A 175 -9.36 -4.16 -5.89
C ASP A 175 -8.09 -3.67 -5.17
N LEU A 176 -7.73 -4.26 -4.02
CA LEU A 176 -6.55 -3.92 -3.24
C LEU A 176 -5.39 -4.87 -3.56
N GLU A 177 -4.16 -4.34 -3.66
CA GLU A 177 -2.96 -5.17 -3.75
C GLU A 177 -2.75 -5.90 -2.42
N PHE A 178 -3.06 -7.20 -2.40
CA PHE A 178 -3.01 -8.04 -1.21
C PHE A 178 -2.22 -9.31 -1.52
N THR A 179 -1.10 -9.51 -0.82
CA THR A 179 -0.25 -10.70 -0.96
C THR A 179 -0.22 -11.47 0.34
N VAL A 180 -0.45 -12.79 0.27
CA VAL A 180 -0.20 -13.72 1.37
C VAL A 180 1.23 -14.23 1.22
N ILE A 181 2.04 -14.08 2.27
CA ILE A 181 3.45 -14.45 2.33
C ILE A 181 3.57 -15.57 3.38
N GLU A 182 4.12 -16.70 2.98
CA GLU A 182 4.42 -17.82 3.87
C GLU A 182 5.88 -17.71 4.34
N GLU A 183 6.09 -17.42 5.62
CA GLU A 183 7.40 -17.15 6.25
C GLU A 183 7.39 -17.70 7.69
N GLU A 184 8.46 -18.36 8.15
CA GLU A 184 8.56 -18.86 9.53
C GLU A 184 8.55 -17.70 10.55
N MET A 185 7.68 -17.77 11.57
CA MET A 185 7.39 -16.66 12.50
C MET A 185 7.75 -16.90 13.97
#